data_AF-A0A939X1Y5-F1
#
_entry.id   AF-A0A939X1Y5-F1
#
_cell.length_a   1.000
_cell.length_b   1.000
_cell.length_c   1.000
_cell.angle_alpha   90.00
_cell.angle_beta   90.00
_cell.angle_gamma   90.00
#
_symmetry.space_group_name_H-M   'P 1'
#
loop_
_entity.id
_entity.type
_entity.pdbx_description
1 polymer ?
#
loop_
_entity_poly.entity_id
_entity_poly.type
_entity_poly.pdbx_seq_one_letter_code
_entity_poly.pdbx_strand_id
1 'polypeptide(L)'
;MRKISKFLLLLAVFLVLGEICFAIPFEKKLRKENECAEYAAIADAYYDQKNYRKASEYYEKARKAPKFYDAMTYKLACSKALGGDYAEAKDLFAELLAKEPSNRTLRESLAYSTVMSGEIEAGAELYESLAIENPEDGNLLRNYIKVLIASGQLEKAEQQLAEYEKLFSKDADTEALRNKIKAKAEAPKEETAEAETTSEAESSGDETAAEAKTEEKTEEASSEKTEKPAEKNKEPEKAEPEEIEEDLI
;
A
#
# COMPACT_ATOMS: atom_id res chain seq x y z
N MET A 1 -35.25 22.99 -60.80
CA MET A 1 -33.96 22.27 -60.58
C MET A 1 -33.11 22.82 -59.43
N ARG A 2 -32.67 24.10 -59.41
CA ARG A 2 -31.73 24.64 -58.38
C ARG A 2 -32.08 24.39 -56.89
N LYS A 3 -33.37 24.27 -56.50
CA LYS A 3 -33.76 23.99 -55.10
C LYS A 3 -33.43 22.55 -54.64
N ILE A 4 -33.57 21.56 -55.53
CA ILE A 4 -33.33 20.14 -55.23
C ILE A 4 -31.83 19.88 -54.99
N SER A 5 -30.96 20.51 -55.79
CA SER A 5 -29.50 20.45 -55.62
C SER A 5 -29.04 20.99 -54.26
N LYS A 6 -29.65 22.08 -53.74
CA LYS A 6 -29.36 22.58 -52.39
C LYS A 6 -29.82 21.63 -51.29
N PHE A 7 -30.97 20.96 -51.46
CA PHE A 7 -31.48 19.99 -50.49
C PHE A 7 -30.61 18.72 -50.45
N LEU A 8 -30.17 18.22 -51.61
CA LEU A 8 -29.20 17.12 -51.72
C LEU A 8 -27.86 17.45 -51.07
N LEU A 9 -27.37 18.68 -51.23
CA LEU A 9 -26.11 19.12 -50.62
C LEU A 9 -26.24 19.29 -49.09
N LEU A 10 -27.40 19.75 -48.60
CA LEU A 10 -27.70 19.78 -47.16
C LEU A 10 -27.83 18.37 -46.55
N LEU A 11 -28.47 17.45 -47.27
CA LEU A 11 -28.58 16.04 -46.86
C LEU A 11 -27.20 15.36 -46.84
N ALA A 12 -26.37 15.61 -47.84
CA ALA A 12 -25.00 15.10 -47.89
C ALA A 12 -24.14 15.65 -46.76
N VAL A 13 -24.25 16.95 -46.43
CA VAL A 13 -23.58 17.54 -45.26
C VAL A 13 -24.11 16.92 -43.96
N PHE A 14 -25.41 16.66 -43.84
CA PHE A 14 -25.98 16.02 -42.64
C PHE A 14 -25.55 14.55 -42.49
N LEU A 15 -25.41 13.80 -43.60
CA LEU A 15 -24.86 12.45 -43.60
C LEU A 15 -23.37 12.44 -43.25
N VAL A 16 -22.57 13.34 -43.83
CA VAL A 16 -21.14 13.48 -43.53
C VAL A 16 -20.92 13.92 -42.08
N LEU A 17 -21.76 14.81 -41.53
CA LEU A 17 -21.71 15.20 -40.11
C LEU A 17 -22.25 14.10 -39.18
N GLY A 18 -23.18 13.26 -39.65
CA GLY A 18 -23.71 12.12 -38.90
C GLY A 18 -22.71 10.96 -38.77
N GLU A 19 -21.85 10.77 -39.77
CA GLU A 19 -20.73 9.82 -39.70
C GLU A 19 -19.51 10.36 -38.93
N ILE A 20 -19.48 11.66 -38.59
CA ILE A 20 -18.66 12.11 -37.47
C ILE A 20 -19.34 11.65 -36.18
N CYS A 21 -19.17 10.36 -35.87
CA CYS A 21 -19.26 9.85 -34.51
C CYS A 21 -18.19 10.57 -33.68
N PHE A 22 -18.52 11.78 -33.22
CA PHE A 22 -17.82 12.49 -32.17
C PHE A 22 -17.96 11.64 -30.91
N ALA A 23 -17.06 10.67 -30.76
CA ALA A 23 -17.01 9.78 -29.61
C ALA A 23 -16.79 10.66 -28.38
N ILE A 24 -17.88 10.97 -27.67
CA ILE A 24 -17.92 12.04 -26.68
C ILE A 24 -16.87 11.70 -25.63
N PRO A 25 -15.78 12.48 -25.48
CA PRO A 25 -14.64 12.06 -24.68
C PRO A 25 -15.00 11.85 -23.20
N PHE A 26 -16.05 12.54 -22.76
CA PHE A 26 -16.67 12.40 -21.45
C PHE A 26 -17.21 10.98 -21.17
N GLU A 27 -17.85 10.32 -22.14
CA GLU A 27 -18.41 8.97 -21.95
C GLU A 27 -17.32 7.92 -21.71
N LYS A 28 -16.19 8.02 -22.42
CA LYS A 28 -15.04 7.11 -22.24
C LYS A 28 -14.42 7.27 -20.85
N LYS A 29 -14.25 8.52 -20.39
CA LYS A 29 -13.76 8.82 -19.04
C LYS A 29 -14.72 8.29 -17.97
N LEU A 30 -16.01 8.61 -18.07
CA LEU A 30 -17.03 8.17 -17.12
C LEU A 30 -17.16 6.64 -17.07
N ARG A 31 -17.07 5.95 -18.22
CA ARG A 31 -17.07 4.49 -18.27
C ARG A 31 -15.89 3.90 -17.49
N LYS A 32 -14.68 4.44 -17.67
CA LYS A 32 -13.49 3.97 -16.93
C LYS A 32 -13.59 4.26 -15.44
N GLU A 33 -14.12 5.42 -15.04
CA GLU A 33 -14.37 5.73 -13.63
C GLU A 33 -15.38 4.75 -13.01
N ASN A 34 -16.48 4.44 -13.71
CA ASN A 34 -17.46 3.45 -13.25
C ASN A 34 -16.83 2.06 -13.15
N GLU A 35 -16.11 1.59 -14.17
CA GLU A 35 -15.42 0.28 -14.14
C GLU A 35 -14.45 0.16 -12.96
N CYS A 36 -13.69 1.21 -12.66
CA CYS A 36 -12.79 1.27 -11.52
C CYS A 36 -13.53 1.24 -10.18
N ALA A 37 -14.72 1.86 -10.08
CA ALA A 37 -15.55 1.81 -8.88
C ALA A 37 -16.17 0.41 -8.67
N GLU A 38 -16.58 -0.29 -9.73
CA GLU A 38 -17.06 -1.67 -9.62
C GLU A 38 -15.91 -2.62 -9.20
N TYR A 39 -14.67 -2.42 -9.69
CA TYR A 39 -13.49 -3.16 -9.17
C TYR A 39 -13.20 -2.86 -7.70
N ALA A 40 -13.38 -1.62 -7.24
CA ALA A 40 -13.21 -1.25 -5.84
C ALA A 40 -14.20 -2.02 -4.94
N ALA A 41 -15.47 -2.10 -5.34
CA ALA A 41 -16.49 -2.86 -4.59
C ALA A 41 -16.19 -4.38 -4.55
N ILE A 42 -15.64 -4.95 -5.63
CA ILE A 42 -15.18 -6.35 -5.66
C ILE A 42 -13.97 -6.54 -4.72
N ALA A 43 -13.04 -5.59 -4.70
CA ALA A 43 -11.88 -5.63 -3.83
C ALA A 43 -12.27 -5.52 -2.34
N ASP A 44 -13.17 -4.59 -2.00
CA ASP A 44 -13.75 -4.46 -0.66
C ASP A 44 -14.40 -5.78 -0.22
N ALA A 45 -15.22 -6.40 -1.08
CA ALA A 45 -15.85 -7.69 -0.77
C ALA A 45 -14.83 -8.82 -0.54
N TYR A 46 -13.67 -8.82 -1.19
CA TYR A 46 -12.59 -9.77 -0.91
C TYR A 46 -11.79 -9.42 0.34
N TYR A 47 -11.62 -8.14 0.64
CA TYR A 47 -10.98 -7.63 1.86
C TYR A 47 -11.77 -8.05 3.11
N ASP A 48 -13.09 -7.88 3.09
CA ASP A 48 -14.01 -8.31 4.16
C ASP A 48 -13.98 -9.84 4.40
N GLN A 49 -13.68 -10.61 3.35
CA GLN A 49 -13.46 -12.06 3.41
C GLN A 49 -12.04 -12.45 3.87
N LYS A 50 -11.20 -11.48 4.28
CA LYS A 50 -9.77 -11.65 4.56
C LYS A 50 -8.96 -12.26 3.41
N ASN A 51 -9.46 -12.17 2.18
CA ASN A 51 -8.76 -12.65 0.98
C ASN A 51 -7.89 -11.53 0.40
N TYR A 52 -6.91 -11.09 1.18
CA TYR A 52 -6.13 -9.88 0.92
C TYR A 52 -5.35 -9.94 -0.40
N ARG A 53 -4.92 -11.15 -0.82
CA ARG A 53 -4.32 -11.38 -2.14
C ARG A 53 -5.27 -11.00 -3.29
N LYS A 54 -6.52 -11.50 -3.28
CA LYS A 54 -7.51 -11.12 -4.30
C LYS A 54 -7.94 -9.66 -4.16
N ALA A 55 -8.10 -9.15 -2.94
CA ALA A 55 -8.40 -7.74 -2.70
C ALA A 55 -7.36 -6.85 -3.40
N SER A 56 -6.08 -7.14 -3.22
CA SER A 56 -4.96 -6.45 -3.88
C SER A 56 -5.06 -6.50 -5.42
N GLU A 57 -5.32 -7.67 -6.01
CA GLU A 57 -5.49 -7.82 -7.47
C GLU A 57 -6.65 -6.97 -8.05
N TYR A 58 -7.69 -6.68 -7.25
CA TYR A 58 -8.81 -5.84 -7.66
C TYR A 58 -8.61 -4.35 -7.33
N TYR A 59 -7.96 -4.00 -6.22
CA TYR A 59 -7.54 -2.61 -5.94
C TYR A 59 -6.54 -2.09 -6.99
N GLU A 60 -5.64 -2.94 -7.50
CA GLU A 60 -4.78 -2.62 -8.63
C GLU A 60 -5.55 -2.27 -9.92
N LYS A 61 -6.69 -2.91 -10.15
CA LYS A 61 -7.58 -2.58 -11.28
C LYS A 61 -8.34 -1.29 -10.99
N ALA A 62 -8.79 -1.08 -9.75
CA ALA A 62 -9.54 0.10 -9.31
C ALA A 62 -8.71 1.39 -9.32
N ARG A 63 -7.42 1.36 -8.95
CA ARG A 63 -6.57 2.58 -8.91
C ARG A 63 -6.30 3.20 -10.29
N LYS A 64 -6.64 2.51 -11.39
CA LYS A 64 -6.44 2.99 -12.78
C LYS A 64 -7.25 4.23 -13.16
N ALA A 65 -8.21 4.67 -12.34
CA ALA A 65 -8.90 5.94 -12.49
C ALA A 65 -8.27 7.00 -11.56
N PRO A 66 -7.75 8.13 -12.08
CA PRO A 66 -7.09 9.16 -11.27
C PRO A 66 -7.93 9.69 -10.09
N LYS A 67 -9.25 9.72 -10.25
CA LYS A 67 -10.22 10.13 -9.20
C LYS A 67 -10.17 9.26 -7.94
N PHE A 68 -9.77 8.00 -8.06
CA PHE A 68 -9.74 7.02 -6.97
C PHE A 68 -8.32 6.56 -6.64
N TYR A 69 -7.30 7.08 -7.33
CA TYR A 69 -5.95 6.53 -7.30
C TYR A 69 -5.40 6.42 -5.87
N ASP A 70 -5.40 7.52 -5.10
CA ASP A 70 -4.80 7.53 -3.76
C ASP A 70 -5.57 6.65 -2.77
N ALA A 71 -6.91 6.72 -2.78
CA ALA A 71 -7.76 5.89 -1.92
C ALA A 71 -7.65 4.38 -2.21
N MET A 72 -7.51 4.01 -3.49
CA MET A 72 -7.31 2.61 -3.90
C MET A 72 -5.87 2.15 -3.67
N THR A 73 -4.89 3.04 -3.79
CA THR A 73 -3.48 2.77 -3.44
C THR A 73 -3.33 2.53 -1.94
N TYR A 74 -4.05 3.28 -1.10
CA TYR A 74 -4.08 3.03 0.36
C TYR A 74 -4.67 1.66 0.68
N LYS A 75 -5.88 1.36 0.15
CA LYS A 75 -6.52 0.05 0.34
C LYS A 75 -5.70 -1.12 -0.21
N LEU A 76 -4.99 -0.91 -1.32
CA LEU A 76 -4.00 -1.86 -1.86
C LEU A 76 -2.84 -2.06 -0.87
N ALA A 77 -2.24 -0.99 -0.34
CA ALA A 77 -1.14 -1.07 0.62
C ALA A 77 -1.55 -1.82 1.90
N CYS A 78 -2.73 -1.52 2.46
CA CYS A 78 -3.30 -2.29 3.59
C CYS A 78 -3.52 -3.76 3.23
N SER A 79 -4.06 -4.05 2.05
CA SER A 79 -4.25 -5.44 1.59
C SER A 79 -2.92 -6.18 1.37
N LYS A 80 -1.87 -5.47 0.94
CA LYS A 80 -0.53 -6.02 0.79
C LYS A 80 0.09 -6.35 2.14
N ALA A 81 0.02 -5.42 3.11
CA ALA A 81 0.50 -5.66 4.47
C ALA A 81 -0.22 -6.84 5.15
N LEU A 82 -1.55 -6.87 5.10
CA LEU A 82 -2.37 -7.97 5.65
C LEU A 82 -2.19 -9.30 4.91
N GLY A 83 -1.72 -9.25 3.66
CA GLY A 83 -1.31 -10.42 2.87
C GLY A 83 0.10 -10.93 3.15
N GLY A 84 0.90 -10.21 3.96
CA GLY A 84 2.32 -10.49 4.21
C GLY A 84 3.28 -9.88 3.18
N ASP A 85 2.79 -9.18 2.16
CA ASP A 85 3.58 -8.52 1.12
C ASP A 85 4.10 -7.14 1.61
N TYR A 86 4.76 -7.11 2.78
CA TYR A 86 5.13 -5.87 3.48
C TYR A 86 6.03 -4.92 2.70
N ALA A 87 6.93 -5.46 1.85
CA ALA A 87 7.81 -4.64 1.01
C ALA A 87 7.02 -3.81 -0.02
N GLU A 88 6.03 -4.42 -0.70
CA GLU A 88 5.13 -3.68 -1.60
C GLU A 88 4.25 -2.69 -0.84
N ALA A 89 3.77 -3.06 0.35
CA ALA A 89 2.99 -2.16 1.20
C ALA A 89 3.80 -0.91 1.60
N LYS A 90 5.07 -1.09 2.00
CA LYS A 90 6.01 -0.02 2.33
C LYS A 90 6.14 0.99 1.19
N ASP A 91 6.39 0.51 -0.03
CA ASP A 91 6.55 1.38 -1.22
C ASP A 91 5.27 2.16 -1.55
N LEU A 92 4.09 1.52 -1.42
CA LEU A 92 2.80 2.16 -1.65
C LEU A 92 2.46 3.21 -0.57
N PHE A 93 2.78 2.94 0.71
CA PHE A 93 2.63 3.94 1.78
C PHE A 93 3.61 5.12 1.60
N ALA A 94 4.84 4.88 1.14
CA ALA A 94 5.79 5.93 0.80
C ALA A 94 5.30 6.79 -0.38
N GLU A 95 4.67 6.19 -1.40
CA GLU A 95 4.08 6.92 -2.54
C GLU A 95 2.99 7.90 -2.09
N LEU A 96 2.14 7.49 -1.14
CA LEU A 96 1.09 8.33 -0.55
C LEU A 96 1.67 9.39 0.38
N LEU A 97 2.64 9.03 1.22
CA LEU A 97 3.27 9.94 2.17
C LEU A 97 4.03 11.07 1.46
N ALA A 98 4.58 10.82 0.26
CA ALA A 98 5.20 11.87 -0.56
C ALA A 98 4.20 12.98 -0.98
N LYS A 99 2.89 12.70 -0.99
CA LYS A 99 1.82 13.66 -1.29
C LYS A 99 1.29 14.34 -0.01
N GLU A 100 1.29 13.62 1.11
CA GLU A 100 0.81 14.08 2.42
C GLU A 100 1.85 13.88 3.55
N PRO A 101 3.00 14.59 3.57
CA PRO A 101 4.12 14.27 4.47
C PRO A 101 3.80 14.36 5.97
N SER A 102 2.75 15.10 6.34
CA SER A 102 2.27 15.24 7.72
C SER A 102 1.18 14.23 8.11
N ASN A 103 0.82 13.28 7.24
CA ASN A 103 -0.21 12.29 7.55
C ASN A 103 0.37 11.22 8.49
N ARG A 104 0.05 11.34 9.79
CA ARG A 104 0.52 10.40 10.84
C ARG A 104 0.17 8.95 10.52
N THR A 105 -1.05 8.67 10.06
CA THR A 105 -1.48 7.30 9.75
C THR A 105 -0.62 6.69 8.65
N LEU A 106 -0.27 7.44 7.59
CA LEU A 106 0.65 6.97 6.55
C LEU A 106 2.07 6.76 7.08
N ARG A 107 2.58 7.65 7.96
CA ARG A 107 3.90 7.47 8.61
C ARG A 107 3.93 6.20 9.48
N GLU A 108 2.86 5.93 10.22
CA GLU A 108 2.75 4.77 11.10
C GLU A 108 2.59 3.46 10.31
N SER A 109 1.77 3.45 9.26
CA SER A 109 1.65 2.31 8.33
C SER A 109 2.97 2.03 7.59
N LEU A 110 3.71 3.08 7.22
CA LEU A 110 5.06 2.97 6.66
C LEU A 110 6.05 2.40 7.68
N ALA A 111 6.07 2.90 8.91
CA ALA A 111 6.94 2.41 9.98
C ALA A 111 6.70 0.92 10.25
N TYR A 112 5.43 0.52 10.43
CA TYR A 112 5.04 -0.88 10.58
C TYR A 112 5.50 -1.74 9.39
N SER A 113 5.16 -1.35 8.16
CA SER A 113 5.53 -2.12 6.96
C SER A 113 7.05 -2.21 6.76
N THR A 114 7.80 -1.19 7.18
CA THR A 114 9.27 -1.18 7.15
C THR A 114 9.84 -2.23 8.11
N VAL A 115 9.40 -2.25 9.38
CA VAL A 115 9.78 -3.29 10.35
C VAL A 115 9.43 -4.69 9.83
N MET A 116 8.18 -4.89 9.39
CA MET A 116 7.69 -6.19 8.94
C MET A 116 8.33 -6.67 7.62
N SER A 117 8.90 -5.76 6.83
CA SER A 117 9.74 -6.11 5.66
C SER A 117 11.17 -6.53 6.01
N GLY A 118 11.57 -6.44 7.29
CA GLY A 118 12.90 -6.80 7.79
C GLY A 118 13.84 -5.61 8.01
N GLU A 119 13.44 -4.38 7.67
CA GLU A 119 14.21 -3.15 7.87
C GLU A 119 13.97 -2.58 9.28
N ILE A 120 14.27 -3.37 10.31
CA ILE A 120 13.84 -3.12 11.70
C ILE A 120 14.42 -1.79 12.24
N GLU A 121 15.68 -1.48 11.96
CA GLU A 121 16.35 -0.25 12.42
C GLU A 121 15.71 1.00 11.80
N ALA A 122 15.47 0.99 10.49
CA ALA A 122 14.81 2.11 9.79
C ALA A 122 13.36 2.29 10.27
N GLY A 123 12.66 1.18 10.53
CA GLY A 123 11.34 1.20 11.16
C GLY A 123 11.38 1.79 12.58
N ALA A 124 12.41 1.48 13.37
CA ALA A 124 12.60 2.02 14.72
C ALA A 124 12.80 3.54 14.72
N GLU A 125 13.58 4.09 13.77
CA GLU A 125 13.75 5.54 13.61
C GLU A 125 12.43 6.24 13.27
N LEU A 126 11.60 5.63 12.39
CA LEU A 126 10.28 6.15 12.07
C LEU A 126 9.35 6.15 13.30
N TYR A 127 9.33 5.06 14.07
CA TYR A 127 8.58 4.98 15.33
C TYR A 127 9.08 5.98 16.39
N GLU A 128 10.39 6.19 16.52
CA GLU A 128 10.97 7.18 17.43
C GLU A 128 10.48 8.60 17.10
N SER A 129 10.48 8.97 15.81
CA SER A 129 9.96 10.28 15.36
C SER A 129 8.48 10.46 15.70
N LEU A 130 7.67 9.41 15.51
CA LEU A 130 6.23 9.43 15.80
C LEU A 130 5.96 9.50 17.31
N ALA A 131 6.70 8.76 18.13
CA ALA A 131 6.60 8.73 19.58
C ALA A 131 6.93 10.10 20.22
N ILE A 132 7.94 10.80 19.70
CA ILE A 132 8.30 12.17 20.12
C ILE A 132 7.19 13.17 19.79
N GLU A 133 6.52 13.00 18.65
CA GLU A 133 5.44 13.88 18.19
C GLU A 133 4.09 13.62 18.89
N ASN A 134 3.85 12.41 19.40
CA ASN A 134 2.56 11.96 19.95
C ASN A 134 2.75 11.21 21.30
N PRO A 135 3.34 11.84 22.33
CA PRO A 135 3.67 11.18 23.60
C PRO A 135 2.45 10.74 24.44
N GLU A 136 1.24 11.15 24.07
CA GLU A 136 -0.03 10.72 24.65
C GLU A 136 -0.62 9.44 24.03
N ASP A 137 -0.09 8.99 22.89
CA ASP A 137 -0.59 7.79 22.22
C ASP A 137 0.08 6.53 22.78
N GLY A 138 -0.59 5.91 23.76
CA GLY A 138 -0.09 4.70 24.39
C GLY A 138 0.06 3.50 23.43
N ASN A 139 -0.75 3.41 22.37
CA ASN A 139 -0.65 2.29 21.42
C ASN A 139 0.61 2.43 20.57
N LEU A 140 0.87 3.63 20.05
CA LEU A 140 2.08 3.97 19.33
C LEU A 140 3.34 3.75 20.17
N LEU A 141 3.32 4.15 21.45
CA LEU A 141 4.44 3.93 22.38
C LEU A 141 4.68 2.45 22.66
N ARG A 142 3.63 1.64 22.88
CA ARG A 142 3.78 0.17 23.02
C ARG A 142 4.35 -0.45 21.74
N ASN A 143 3.90 -0.02 20.57
CA ASN A 143 4.44 -0.45 19.28
C ASN A 143 5.92 -0.09 19.12
N TYR A 144 6.32 1.15 19.48
CA TYR A 144 7.74 1.54 19.47
C TYR A 144 8.59 0.67 20.42
N ILE A 145 8.11 0.38 21.63
CA ILE A 145 8.79 -0.52 22.58
C ILE A 145 8.94 -1.94 22.00
N LYS A 146 7.90 -2.50 21.36
CA LYS A 146 7.97 -3.79 20.65
C LYS A 146 9.07 -3.79 19.58
N VAL A 147 9.21 -2.71 18.82
CA VAL A 147 10.24 -2.56 17.75
C VAL A 147 11.65 -2.36 18.32
N LEU A 148 11.81 -1.68 19.45
CA LEU A 148 13.09 -1.62 20.17
C LEU A 148 13.52 -2.99 20.71
N ILE A 149 12.57 -3.80 21.18
CA ILE A 149 12.82 -5.21 21.54
C ILE A 149 13.22 -6.02 20.30
N ALA A 150 12.53 -5.83 19.17
CA ALA A 150 12.83 -6.50 17.90
C ALA A 150 14.28 -6.27 17.45
N SER A 151 14.68 -4.99 17.33
CA SER A 151 16.02 -4.53 16.93
C SER A 151 17.12 -4.78 17.98
N GLY A 152 16.80 -5.39 19.13
CA GLY A 152 17.78 -5.67 20.17
C GLY A 152 18.31 -4.43 20.91
N GLN A 153 17.67 -3.27 20.75
CA GLN A 153 17.96 -2.03 21.47
C GLN A 153 17.37 -2.09 22.89
N LEU A 154 17.75 -3.12 23.66
CA LEU A 154 17.10 -3.50 24.92
C LEU A 154 17.19 -2.41 26.00
N GLU A 155 18.30 -1.69 26.08
CA GLU A 155 18.50 -0.57 27.00
C GLU A 155 17.54 0.59 26.69
N LYS A 156 17.32 0.89 25.40
CA LYS A 156 16.30 1.87 24.98
C LYS A 156 14.89 1.34 25.27
N ALA A 157 14.62 0.05 25.02
CA ALA A 157 13.32 -0.56 25.28
C ALA A 157 12.95 -0.48 26.78
N GLU A 158 13.90 -0.76 27.68
CA GLU A 158 13.72 -0.61 29.12
C GLU A 158 13.46 0.85 29.52
N GLN A 159 14.21 1.81 28.96
CA GLN A 159 14.00 3.22 29.21
C GLN A 159 12.59 3.68 28.75
N GLN A 160 12.19 3.34 27.52
CA GLN A 160 10.88 3.74 26.99
C GLN A 160 9.72 3.08 27.73
N LEU A 161 9.86 1.81 28.14
CA LEU A 161 8.88 1.15 29.01
C LEU A 161 8.79 1.84 30.39
N ALA A 162 9.92 2.28 30.96
CA ALA A 162 9.93 3.00 32.22
C ALA A 162 9.30 4.40 32.12
N GLU A 163 9.41 5.09 30.98
CA GLU A 163 8.67 6.35 30.73
C GLU A 163 7.17 6.10 30.50
N TYR A 164 6.82 5.08 29.70
CA TYR A 164 5.43 4.67 29.48
C TYR A 164 4.71 4.40 30.80
N GLU A 165 5.32 3.63 31.72
CA GLU A 165 4.75 3.31 33.03
C GLU A 165 4.64 4.49 34.03
N LYS A 166 5.12 5.69 33.67
CA LYS A 166 4.84 6.94 34.43
C LYS A 166 3.59 7.66 33.93
N LEU A 167 3.27 7.52 32.64
CA LEU A 167 2.16 8.19 31.96
C LEU A 167 0.91 7.30 31.90
N PHE A 168 1.10 5.99 31.76
CA PHE A 168 0.06 4.98 31.63
C PHE A 168 0.09 4.00 32.80
N SER A 169 -1.01 3.28 33.00
CA SER A 169 -1.11 2.29 34.07
C SER A 169 -0.22 1.08 33.80
N LYS A 170 0.29 0.46 34.87
CA LYS A 170 0.92 -0.87 34.78
C LYS A 170 -0.17 -1.92 34.70
N ASP A 171 -0.01 -2.83 33.77
CA ASP A 171 -0.99 -3.83 33.32
C ASP A 171 -0.26 -5.12 32.88
N ALA A 172 -1.01 -6.10 32.38
CA ALA A 172 -0.45 -7.37 31.91
C ALA A 172 0.50 -7.17 30.72
N ASP A 173 0.18 -6.24 29.82
CA ASP A 173 0.91 -5.99 28.58
C ASP A 173 2.29 -5.38 28.87
N THR A 174 2.35 -4.39 29.77
CA THR A 174 3.62 -3.80 30.25
C THR A 174 4.47 -4.79 31.04
N GLU A 175 3.84 -5.72 31.78
CA GLU A 175 4.58 -6.83 32.40
C GLU A 175 5.13 -7.81 31.36
N ALA A 176 4.35 -8.15 30.33
CA ALA A 176 4.79 -9.01 29.22
C ALA A 176 5.96 -8.38 28.44
N LEU A 177 5.90 -7.07 28.14
CA LEU A 177 7.01 -6.33 27.52
C LEU A 177 8.27 -6.35 28.38
N ARG A 178 8.15 -6.12 29.70
CA ARG A 178 9.28 -6.22 30.64
C ARG A 178 9.91 -7.62 30.63
N ASN A 179 9.08 -8.65 30.57
CA ASN A 179 9.54 -10.04 30.55
C ASN A 179 10.21 -10.39 29.20
N LYS A 180 9.68 -9.91 28.05
CA LYS A 180 10.35 -10.03 26.73
C LYS A 180 11.72 -9.35 26.74
N ILE A 181 11.86 -8.13 27.29
CA ILE A 181 13.15 -7.42 27.41
C ILE A 181 14.16 -8.26 28.20
N LYS A 182 13.79 -8.74 29.40
CA LYS A 182 14.67 -9.55 30.25
C LYS A 182 15.08 -10.86 29.58
N ALA A 183 14.13 -11.59 29.00
CA ALA A 183 14.41 -12.84 28.31
C ALA A 183 15.41 -12.66 27.15
N LYS A 184 15.28 -11.57 26.38
CA LYS A 184 16.20 -11.25 25.28
C LYS A 184 17.56 -10.73 25.76
N ALA A 185 17.65 -10.17 26.96
CA ALA A 185 18.91 -9.75 27.60
C ALA A 185 19.67 -10.91 28.28
N GLU A 186 18.94 -11.89 28.82
CA GLU A 186 19.48 -13.10 29.47
C GLU A 186 19.82 -14.22 28.47
N ALA A 187 19.30 -14.15 27.24
CA ALA A 187 19.67 -15.04 26.16
C ALA A 187 21.20 -14.99 25.92
N PRO A 188 21.87 -16.14 25.67
CA PRO A 188 23.26 -16.14 25.27
C PRO A 188 23.46 -15.23 24.07
N LYS A 189 24.38 -14.26 24.16
CA LYS A 189 24.78 -13.44 23.02
C LYS A 189 25.50 -14.35 22.02
N GLU A 190 24.76 -14.89 21.05
CA GLU A 190 25.37 -15.51 19.89
C GLU A 190 26.16 -14.40 19.16
N GLU A 191 27.47 -14.64 19.01
CA GLU A 191 28.40 -13.70 18.37
C GLU A 191 28.07 -13.55 16.89
N THR A 192 27.23 -12.57 16.54
CA THR A 192 27.23 -11.96 15.20
C THR A 192 28.38 -10.97 15.07
N ALA A 193 29.60 -11.50 15.25
CA ALA A 193 30.78 -10.93 14.61
C ALA A 193 30.82 -11.41 13.15
N GLU A 194 31.53 -10.66 12.29
CA GLU A 194 31.51 -10.75 10.83
C GLU A 194 30.25 -10.11 10.20
N ALA A 195 30.33 -9.09 9.32
CA ALA A 195 31.49 -8.57 8.60
C ALA A 195 31.51 -7.04 8.44
N GLU A 196 32.47 -6.38 9.10
CA GLU A 196 33.20 -5.28 8.46
C GLU A 196 34.52 -5.83 7.95
N THR A 197 34.68 -5.93 6.63
CA THR A 197 36.00 -5.84 5.99
C THR A 197 35.84 -5.39 4.55
N THR A 198 36.28 -4.16 4.30
CA THR A 198 36.40 -3.60 2.96
C THR A 198 37.59 -4.20 2.23
N SER A 199 37.40 -4.51 0.93
CA SER A 199 38.50 -4.38 -0.03
C SER A 199 37.97 -4.11 -1.43
N GLU A 200 38.15 -2.88 -1.89
CA GLU A 200 38.11 -2.54 -3.31
C GLU A 200 39.23 -3.29 -4.05
N ALA A 201 38.94 -3.88 -5.21
CA ALA A 201 39.93 -4.12 -6.26
C ALA A 201 39.21 -4.32 -7.60
N GLU A 202 39.59 -3.51 -8.59
CA GLU A 202 39.00 -3.50 -9.93
C GLU A 202 39.50 -4.66 -10.79
N SER A 203 38.67 -5.12 -11.74
CA SER A 203 39.13 -5.45 -13.09
C SER A 203 37.97 -5.54 -14.08
N SER A 204 38.09 -4.76 -15.15
CA SER A 204 37.67 -5.08 -16.52
C SER A 204 37.75 -6.58 -16.87
N GLY A 205 36.96 -7.17 -17.77
CA GLY A 205 35.97 -6.62 -18.71
C GLY A 205 36.15 -7.29 -20.08
N ASP A 206 35.05 -7.63 -20.79
CA ASP A 206 34.99 -7.65 -22.26
C ASP A 206 33.53 -7.78 -22.75
N GLU A 207 33.28 -7.39 -24.00
CA GLU A 207 31.98 -7.40 -24.67
C GLU A 207 31.65 -8.77 -25.30
N THR A 208 30.36 -9.03 -25.60
CA THR A 208 29.93 -9.42 -26.97
C THR A 208 28.40 -9.38 -27.12
N ALA A 209 27.94 -9.27 -28.37
CA ALA A 209 26.61 -8.76 -28.75
C ALA A 209 25.71 -9.80 -29.48
N ALA A 210 24.61 -9.28 -30.07
CA ALA A 210 23.59 -9.91 -30.93
C ALA A 210 22.43 -10.60 -30.17
N GLU A 211 21.20 -10.06 -30.14
CA GLU A 211 20.21 -9.86 -31.24
C GLU A 211 19.50 -11.15 -31.71
N ALA A 212 18.17 -11.23 -31.49
CA ALA A 212 17.16 -11.49 -32.53
C ALA A 212 15.71 -11.40 -31.99
N LYS A 213 14.76 -11.04 -32.87
CA LYS A 213 13.30 -10.93 -32.62
C LYS A 213 12.53 -12.18 -33.07
N THR A 214 11.33 -12.38 -32.51
CA THR A 214 9.99 -12.59 -33.16
C THR A 214 8.97 -12.84 -32.03
N GLU A 215 7.90 -12.07 -31.82
CA GLU A 215 6.64 -11.87 -32.60
C GLU A 215 5.75 -13.12 -32.78
N GLU A 216 4.51 -13.00 -32.26
CA GLU A 216 3.18 -13.54 -32.68
C GLU A 216 2.34 -13.93 -31.42
N LYS A 217 1.24 -13.26 -31.01
CA LYS A 217 -0.17 -13.26 -31.51
C LYS A 217 -0.81 -14.68 -31.46
N THR A 218 -2.05 -14.96 -31.03
CA THR A 218 -3.38 -14.29 -31.11
C THR A 218 -4.39 -14.85 -30.08
N GLU A 219 -5.38 -14.04 -29.66
CA GLU A 219 -6.86 -14.30 -29.48
C GLU A 219 -7.33 -15.51 -28.57
N GLU A 220 -8.57 -15.61 -28.03
CA GLU A 220 -9.89 -15.07 -28.42
C GLU A 220 -10.94 -15.05 -27.25
N ALA A 221 -12.01 -14.23 -27.40
CA ALA A 221 -13.41 -14.34 -26.89
C ALA A 221 -13.74 -14.88 -25.45
N SER A 222 -14.26 -14.06 -24.51
CA SER A 222 -15.71 -13.68 -24.27
C SER A 222 -16.25 -14.32 -22.95
N SER A 223 -17.42 -14.04 -22.32
CA SER A 223 -18.62 -13.24 -22.66
C SER A 223 -19.39 -12.65 -21.44
N GLU A 224 -20.35 -11.76 -21.73
CA GLU A 224 -21.60 -11.36 -21.03
C GLU A 224 -22.19 -12.27 -19.90
N LYS A 225 -22.90 -11.78 -18.85
CA LYS A 225 -24.01 -10.79 -18.85
C LYS A 225 -24.44 -10.25 -17.45
N THR A 226 -24.89 -8.98 -17.42
CA THR A 226 -25.81 -8.22 -16.49
C THR A 226 -26.41 -8.91 -15.25
N GLU A 227 -26.53 -8.26 -14.06
CA GLU A 227 -27.50 -7.17 -13.74
C GLU A 227 -27.14 -6.30 -12.50
N LYS A 228 -27.87 -5.18 -12.32
CA LYS A 228 -27.81 -4.13 -11.26
C LYS A 228 -29.26 -4.01 -10.69
N PRO A 229 -29.59 -3.56 -9.44
CA PRO A 229 -29.06 -2.31 -8.86
C PRO A 229 -29.01 -2.06 -7.33
N ALA A 230 -28.31 -0.96 -6.97
CA ALA A 230 -28.60 -0.01 -5.86
C ALA A 230 -28.48 -0.52 -4.41
N GLU A 231 -28.18 0.29 -3.37
CA GLU A 231 -27.68 1.67 -3.23
C GLU A 231 -27.44 1.93 -1.74
N LYS A 232 -26.22 2.35 -1.32
CA LYS A 232 -25.99 3.45 -0.35
C LYS A 232 -24.50 3.62 0.00
N ASN A 233 -24.06 4.87 -0.01
CA ASN A 233 -22.76 5.26 0.52
C ASN A 233 -22.71 5.09 2.05
N LYS A 234 -21.58 4.60 2.55
CA LYS A 234 -21.03 4.97 3.86
C LYS A 234 -19.56 5.32 3.63
N GLU A 235 -19.06 6.35 4.31
CA GLU A 235 -17.64 6.73 4.24
C GLU A 235 -16.76 5.56 4.70
N PRO A 236 -15.55 5.36 4.13
CA PRO A 236 -14.65 4.33 4.61
C PRO A 236 -14.23 4.67 6.05
N GLU A 237 -14.68 3.83 6.97
CA GLU A 237 -14.30 3.82 8.38
C GLU A 237 -12.77 3.74 8.47
N LYS A 238 -12.17 4.49 9.41
CA LYS A 238 -10.72 4.44 9.62
C LYS A 238 -10.32 3.00 9.92
N ALA A 239 -9.43 2.43 9.11
CA ALA A 239 -8.66 1.29 9.56
C ALA A 239 -7.76 1.77 10.70
N GLU A 240 -8.12 1.40 11.94
CA GLU A 240 -7.21 1.53 13.07
C GLU A 240 -5.98 0.65 12.78
N PRO A 241 -4.75 1.13 13.06
CA PRO A 241 -3.56 0.32 12.84
C PRO A 241 -3.64 -0.93 13.72
N GLU A 242 -3.58 -2.11 13.11
CA GLU A 242 -3.62 -3.37 13.84
C GLU A 242 -2.43 -3.43 14.81
N GLU A 243 -2.70 -3.90 16.02
CA GLU A 243 -1.69 -4.04 17.07
C GLU A 243 -0.66 -5.07 16.61
N ILE A 244 0.65 -4.77 16.75
CA ILE A 244 1.72 -5.68 16.28
C ILE A 244 1.52 -7.06 16.93
N GLU A 245 1.14 -8.06 16.14
CA GLU A 245 0.79 -9.41 16.60
C GLU A 245 1.94 -10.03 17.41
N GLU A 246 1.60 -10.68 18.52
CA GLU A 246 2.58 -11.09 19.55
C GLU A 246 3.57 -12.18 19.09
N ASP A 247 3.21 -12.90 18.02
CA ASP A 247 3.91 -14.08 17.49
C ASP A 247 4.95 -13.75 16.40
N LEU A 248 5.03 -12.49 15.95
CA LEU A 248 5.95 -12.05 14.88
C LEU A 248 7.21 -11.30 15.39
N ILE A 249 7.37 -11.13 16.71
CA ILE A 249 8.54 -10.50 17.38
C ILE A 249 8.91 -11.17 18.70
#